data_AF-A0A6I9XCZ6-F1
#
_entry.id   AF-A0A6I9XCZ6-F1
#
_cell.length_a   1.000
_cell.length_b   1.000
_cell.length_c   1.000
_cell.angle_alpha   90.00
_cell.angle_beta   90.00
_cell.angle_gamma   90.00
#
_symmetry.space_group_name_H-M   'P 1'
#
loop_
_entity.id
_entity.type
_entity.pdbx_description
1 polymer ?
#
loop_
_entity_poly.entity_id
_entity_poly.type
_entity_poly.pdbx_seq_one_letter_code
_entity_poly.pdbx_strand_id
1 'polypeptide(L)'
;MEEESYEQKTEEKLAERVIFDEEDQFKYESTISLDETEQNKLRVLTHNEAGECLHTLGKCIALHEYAYLSLDASDRDLTDINVILSFRHVRHVNVSGNRLTSEALRVLEAMPYLQTLRADRNCLISAELNSMPYLQVIPVCKMSSKMQELSLNQNKLRDAAGIHHRLLERLELNHNDICTVAIDPQNLPNLKTLELRGNALVSTTEICCPTLTQLFLAENQIEKIEGLDALVNLRTLHLRNNKLANLDGFTERCHSLKYLNLRNNEISRISELEKLSCLSNLETLIILGNPFLKKEAKEEEEKEARQEYRYIILTILPKLKRIDKDPVLDFERNEVKLR
;
A
#
# COMPACT_ATOMS: atom_id res chain seq x y z
N MET A 1 -5.42 -16.47 33.36
CA MET A 1 -6.04 -17.31 32.30
C MET A 1 -7.21 -16.64 31.59
N GLU A 2 -7.57 -15.39 31.89
CA GLU A 2 -8.62 -14.65 31.16
C GLU A 2 -8.09 -13.42 30.37
N GLU A 3 -6.82 -13.06 30.52
CA GLU A 3 -6.23 -11.89 29.81
C GLU A 3 -5.68 -12.22 28.41
N GLU A 4 -5.23 -13.46 28.15
CA GLU A 4 -4.78 -13.89 26.81
C GLU A 4 -5.93 -14.00 25.78
N SER A 5 -7.19 -14.02 26.24
CA SER A 5 -8.39 -14.10 25.40
C SER A 5 -8.80 -12.74 24.81
N TYR A 6 -8.37 -11.64 25.42
CA TYR A 6 -8.71 -10.28 24.97
C TYR A 6 -7.73 -9.73 23.90
N GLU A 7 -6.46 -10.15 23.94
CA GLU A 7 -5.46 -9.76 22.93
C GLU A 7 -5.69 -10.46 21.58
N GLN A 8 -6.10 -11.75 21.58
CA GLN A 8 -6.46 -12.45 20.33
C GLN A 8 -7.71 -11.85 19.65
N LYS A 9 -8.68 -11.35 20.44
CA LYS A 9 -9.88 -10.68 19.90
C LYS A 9 -9.62 -9.27 19.36
N THR A 10 -8.52 -8.63 19.75
CA THR A 10 -8.16 -7.29 19.23
C THR A 10 -7.34 -7.38 17.95
N GLU A 11 -6.54 -8.45 17.75
CA GLU A 11 -5.88 -8.71 16.47
C GLU A 11 -6.87 -9.13 15.36
N GLU A 12 -7.89 -9.94 15.67
CA GLU A 12 -8.95 -10.26 14.69
C GLU A 12 -9.78 -9.03 14.30
N LYS A 13 -10.06 -8.11 15.22
CA LYS A 13 -10.79 -6.86 14.93
C LYS A 13 -9.99 -5.83 14.14
N LEU A 14 -8.66 -5.87 14.19
CA LEU A 14 -7.79 -5.03 13.37
C LEU A 14 -7.63 -5.57 11.95
N ALA A 15 -7.74 -6.90 11.75
CA ALA A 15 -7.79 -7.51 10.43
C ALA A 15 -9.12 -7.24 9.70
N GLU A 16 -10.22 -7.03 10.42
CA GLU A 16 -11.56 -6.81 9.84
C GLU A 16 -11.85 -5.35 9.43
N ARG A 17 -11.00 -4.38 9.79
CA ARG A 17 -11.27 -2.94 9.54
C ARG A 17 -10.55 -2.30 8.35
N VAL A 18 -9.82 -3.07 7.54
CA VAL A 18 -9.10 -2.56 6.34
C VAL A 18 -9.64 -3.13 5.02
N ILE A 19 -10.84 -3.74 5.03
CA ILE A 19 -11.51 -4.19 3.80
C ILE A 19 -12.77 -3.34 3.59
N PHE A 20 -12.56 -2.08 3.21
CA PHE A 20 -13.60 -1.30 2.54
C PHE A 20 -13.21 -1.20 1.07
N ASP A 21 -13.92 -1.97 0.25
CA ASP A 21 -14.05 -1.72 -1.18
C ASP A 21 -14.98 -0.52 -1.38
N GLU A 22 -14.45 0.60 -1.85
CA GLU A 22 -15.28 1.62 -2.50
C GLU A 22 -15.12 1.49 -4.02
N GLU A 23 -16.26 1.25 -4.68
CA GLU A 23 -16.43 1.36 -6.13
C GLU A 23 -16.53 2.84 -6.49
N ASP A 24 -15.40 3.51 -6.66
CA ASP A 24 -15.40 4.86 -7.23
C ASP A 24 -15.16 4.82 -8.75
N GLN A 25 -16.27 4.88 -9.49
CA GLN A 25 -16.27 5.36 -10.87
C GLN A 25 -16.08 6.88 -10.86
N PHE A 26 -14.83 7.34 -10.85
CA PHE A 26 -14.54 8.73 -11.19
C PHE A 26 -14.62 8.92 -12.72
N LYS A 27 -15.77 9.44 -13.18
CA LYS A 27 -15.93 10.02 -14.52
C LYS A 27 -15.36 11.45 -14.47
N TYR A 28 -14.15 11.66 -15.01
CA TYR A 28 -13.60 13.01 -15.16
C TYR A 28 -13.99 13.57 -16.53
N GLU A 29 -14.93 14.53 -16.51
CA GLU A 29 -15.20 15.38 -17.66
C GLU A 29 -13.99 16.27 -17.92
N SER A 30 -13.43 16.12 -19.11
CA SER A 30 -12.31 16.90 -19.62
C SER A 30 -12.82 18.25 -20.10
N THR A 31 -12.81 19.26 -19.25
CA THR A 31 -12.81 20.65 -19.72
C THR A 31 -12.03 21.52 -18.77
N ILE A 32 -10.90 22.05 -19.23
CA ILE A 32 -10.58 23.48 -19.30
C ILE A 32 -9.08 23.57 -19.63
N SER A 33 -8.80 24.02 -20.84
CA SER A 33 -7.50 24.54 -21.26
C SER A 33 -7.22 25.82 -20.45
N LEU A 34 -6.17 25.80 -19.63
CA LEU A 34 -5.67 26.99 -18.95
C LEU A 34 -4.19 27.17 -19.28
N ASP A 35 -3.89 28.40 -19.69
CA ASP A 35 -2.64 28.90 -20.24
C ASP A 35 -1.38 28.46 -19.49
N GLU A 36 -0.37 28.04 -20.26
CA GLU A 36 0.97 27.65 -19.83
C GLU A 36 1.79 28.80 -19.18
N THR A 37 1.21 29.97 -18.92
CA THR A 37 1.91 31.17 -18.45
C THR A 37 1.87 31.42 -16.93
N GLU A 38 1.05 30.70 -16.14
CA GLU A 38 1.01 30.83 -14.66
C GLU A 38 1.86 29.77 -13.92
N GLN A 39 2.53 28.85 -14.64
CA GLN A 39 3.23 27.69 -14.08
C GLN A 39 4.46 28.01 -13.19
N ASN A 40 4.84 29.28 -13.00
CA ASN A 40 6.10 29.65 -12.35
C ASN A 40 6.00 30.74 -11.28
N LYS A 41 4.83 30.95 -10.65
CA LYS A 41 4.78 31.76 -9.42
C LYS A 41 5.30 30.94 -8.24
N LEU A 42 6.46 31.34 -7.74
CA LEU A 42 6.98 30.95 -6.44
C LEU A 42 5.94 31.28 -5.37
N ARG A 43 5.39 30.26 -4.72
CA ARG A 43 4.51 30.40 -3.56
C ARG A 43 5.24 29.86 -2.33
N VAL A 44 5.74 30.77 -1.52
CA VAL A 44 6.45 30.45 -0.29
C VAL A 44 5.45 30.38 0.85
N LEU A 45 5.52 29.32 1.66
CA LEU A 45 4.78 29.26 2.91
C LEU A 45 5.37 30.29 3.88
N THR A 46 4.58 31.28 4.27
CA THR A 46 5.02 32.29 5.23
C THR A 46 4.97 31.76 6.66
N HIS A 47 5.71 32.38 7.58
CA HIS A 47 5.70 31.96 8.99
C HIS A 47 4.31 32.13 9.64
N ASN A 48 3.53 33.14 9.22
CA ASN A 48 2.18 33.34 9.74
C ASN A 48 1.23 32.22 9.26
N GLU A 49 1.23 31.94 7.95
CA GLU A 49 0.43 30.84 7.38
C GLU A 49 0.84 29.49 8.00
N ALA A 50 2.15 29.24 8.18
CA ALA A 50 2.62 28.03 8.83
C ALA A 50 2.14 27.93 10.28
N GLY A 51 2.06 29.05 11.01
CA GLY A 51 1.48 29.12 12.35
C GLY A 51 0.00 28.72 12.39
N GLU A 52 -0.78 29.09 11.37
CA GLU A 52 -2.19 28.68 11.21
C GLU A 52 -2.33 27.19 10.85
N CYS A 53 -1.31 26.62 10.20
CA CYS A 53 -1.26 25.20 9.84
C CYS A 53 -0.91 24.29 11.03
N LEU A 54 -0.42 24.86 12.14
CA LEU A 54 -0.04 24.08 13.33
C LEU A 54 -1.26 23.62 14.10
N HIS A 55 -1.26 22.35 14.46
CA HIS A 55 -2.30 21.77 15.31
C HIS A 55 -1.74 20.65 16.19
N THR A 56 -2.60 20.11 17.04
CA THR A 56 -2.27 19.03 17.99
C THR A 56 -1.17 19.44 18.98
N LEU A 57 -1.60 20.01 20.11
CA LEU A 57 -0.70 20.32 21.21
C LEU A 57 -0.27 19.03 21.93
N GLY A 58 1.01 18.87 22.20
CA GLY A 58 1.52 17.74 22.97
C GLY A 58 2.80 18.07 23.73
N LYS A 59 3.14 17.20 24.68
CA LYS A 59 4.32 17.39 25.53
C LYS A 59 5.60 17.14 24.75
N CYS A 60 6.55 18.07 24.90
CA CYS A 60 7.92 17.89 24.41
C CYS A 60 8.59 16.72 25.12
N ILE A 61 9.52 16.03 24.43
CA ILE A 61 10.27 14.89 24.99
C ILE A 61 11.23 15.34 26.10
N ALA A 62 11.66 16.61 26.08
CA ALA A 62 12.75 17.10 26.92
C ALA A 62 12.33 18.01 28.10
N LEU A 63 11.12 18.58 28.13
CA LEU A 63 10.70 19.55 29.17
C LEU A 63 9.19 19.46 29.43
N HIS A 64 8.73 19.98 30.57
CA HIS A 64 7.30 20.16 30.92
C HIS A 64 6.56 21.18 30.02
N GLU A 65 7.05 21.34 28.80
CA GLU A 65 6.59 22.28 27.79
C GLU A 65 5.69 21.58 26.79
N TYR A 66 4.76 22.36 26.26
CA TYR A 66 3.86 21.92 25.21
C TYR A 66 4.26 22.59 23.91
N ALA A 67 4.28 21.82 22.84
CA ALA A 67 4.48 22.32 21.49
C ALA A 67 3.42 21.73 20.56
N TYR A 68 3.17 22.40 19.45
CA TYR A 68 2.43 21.81 18.34
C TYR A 68 3.24 20.68 17.71
N LEU A 69 2.60 19.52 17.54
CA LEU A 69 3.24 18.31 17.06
C LEU A 69 2.88 18.00 15.60
N SER A 70 1.89 18.68 15.04
CA SER A 70 1.42 18.46 13.68
C SER A 70 1.33 19.77 12.92
N LEU A 71 1.66 19.72 11.63
CA LEU A 71 1.54 20.83 10.69
C LEU A 71 0.84 20.34 9.43
N ASP A 72 -0.29 20.95 9.08
CA ASP A 72 -1.02 20.68 7.84
C ASP A 72 -1.03 21.91 6.93
N ALA A 73 -0.15 21.88 5.93
CA ALA A 73 -0.03 22.86 4.88
C ALA A 73 -0.45 22.29 3.51
N SER A 74 -1.46 21.41 3.51
CA SER A 74 -2.00 20.83 2.27
C SER A 74 -2.79 21.83 1.42
N ASP A 75 -2.85 21.55 0.11
CA ASP A 75 -3.70 22.23 -0.89
C ASP A 75 -3.55 23.77 -0.90
N ARG A 76 -2.30 24.25 -0.89
CA ARG A 76 -1.93 25.67 -0.78
C ARG A 76 -1.08 26.18 -1.93
N ASP A 77 -0.94 25.41 -3.00
CA ASP A 77 -0.15 25.77 -4.18
C ASP A 77 1.33 26.07 -3.88
N LEU A 78 1.86 25.53 -2.78
CA LEU A 78 3.20 25.84 -2.27
C LEU A 78 4.29 25.29 -3.18
N THR A 79 5.36 26.07 -3.34
CA THR A 79 6.60 25.66 -4.01
C THR A 79 7.79 25.65 -3.04
N ASP A 80 7.68 26.34 -1.90
CA ASP A 80 8.72 26.42 -0.87
C ASP A 80 8.10 26.28 0.53
N ILE A 81 8.66 25.38 1.32
CA ILE A 81 8.25 25.04 2.69
C ILE A 81 9.38 25.17 3.72
N ASN A 82 10.45 25.90 3.40
CA ASN A 82 11.62 26.09 4.28
C ASN A 82 11.22 26.57 5.68
N VAL A 83 10.15 27.36 5.78
CA VAL A 83 9.67 27.88 7.07
C VAL A 83 9.28 26.78 8.05
N ILE A 84 8.94 25.56 7.59
CA ILE A 84 8.58 24.45 8.48
C ILE A 84 9.72 24.12 9.46
N LEU A 85 10.97 24.39 9.07
CA LEU A 85 12.16 24.19 9.91
C LEU A 85 12.18 25.02 11.19
N SER A 86 11.42 26.11 11.28
CA SER A 86 11.29 26.87 12.53
C SER A 86 10.53 26.08 13.60
N PHE A 87 9.71 25.09 13.22
CA PHE A 87 8.86 24.32 14.12
C PHE A 87 9.51 22.98 14.50
N ARG A 88 10.63 23.06 15.22
CA ARG A 88 11.52 21.92 15.54
C ARG A 88 10.83 20.71 16.18
N HIS A 89 9.69 20.88 16.86
CA HIS A 89 8.99 19.82 17.59
C HIS A 89 7.89 19.12 16.79
N VAL A 90 7.62 19.57 15.56
CA VAL A 90 6.62 18.95 14.68
C VAL A 90 7.07 17.56 14.28
N ARG A 91 6.14 16.61 14.35
CA ARG A 91 6.33 15.18 14.08
C ARG A 91 5.51 14.68 12.91
N HIS A 92 4.37 15.31 12.66
CA HIS A 92 3.49 14.94 11.55
C HIS A 92 3.39 16.14 10.61
N VAL A 93 3.83 15.97 9.37
CA VAL A 93 3.79 17.01 8.34
C VAL A 93 2.95 16.53 7.19
N ASN A 94 1.91 17.30 6.85
CA ASN A 94 1.14 17.13 5.63
C ASN A 94 1.39 18.34 4.72
N VAL A 95 1.98 18.09 3.55
CA VAL A 95 2.24 19.07 2.50
C VAL A 95 1.66 18.60 1.16
N SER A 96 0.61 17.77 1.22
CA SER A 96 -0.04 17.19 0.04
C SER A 96 -0.77 18.23 -0.80
N GLY A 97 -0.93 18.02 -2.10
CA GLY A 97 -1.68 18.93 -2.98
C GLY A 97 -0.97 20.26 -3.24
N ASN A 98 0.35 20.24 -3.29
CA ASN A 98 1.18 21.42 -3.56
C ASN A 98 1.97 21.23 -4.87
N ARG A 99 2.85 22.18 -5.19
CA ARG A 99 3.73 22.12 -6.36
C ARG A 99 5.18 21.91 -5.93
N LEU A 100 5.40 21.11 -4.90
CA LEU A 100 6.74 20.84 -4.37
C LEU A 100 7.51 19.95 -5.33
N THR A 101 8.76 20.35 -5.58
CA THR A 101 9.76 19.53 -6.27
C THR A 101 10.51 18.68 -5.25
N SER A 102 11.25 17.67 -5.72
CA SER A 102 12.10 16.85 -4.83
C SER A 102 13.08 17.71 -4.02
N GLU A 103 13.64 18.77 -4.61
CA GLU A 103 14.54 19.70 -3.91
C GLU A 103 13.82 20.49 -2.81
N ALA A 104 12.59 20.96 -3.08
CA ALA A 104 11.81 21.68 -2.08
C ALA A 104 11.43 20.80 -0.87
N LEU A 105 11.35 19.47 -1.07
CA LEU A 105 11.03 18.53 0.00
C LEU A 105 12.24 18.18 0.89
N ARG A 106 13.47 18.26 0.34
CA ARG A 106 14.71 17.97 1.09
C ARG A 106 14.91 18.85 2.32
N VAL A 107 14.27 20.01 2.37
CA VAL A 107 14.32 20.88 3.56
C VAL A 107 13.86 20.13 4.81
N LEU A 108 12.93 19.18 4.68
CA LEU A 108 12.41 18.39 5.79
C LEU A 108 13.43 17.38 6.34
N GLU A 109 14.55 17.13 5.65
CA GLU A 109 15.64 16.27 6.14
C GLU A 109 16.24 16.77 7.45
N ALA A 110 16.20 18.09 7.69
CA ALA A 110 16.73 18.69 8.91
C ALA A 110 15.76 18.66 10.10
N MET A 111 14.56 18.08 9.97
CA MET A 111 13.55 18.00 11.03
C MET A 111 13.84 16.87 12.04
N PRO A 112 14.15 17.17 13.31
CA PRO A 112 14.69 16.19 14.25
C PRO A 112 13.64 15.31 14.95
N TYR A 113 12.35 15.42 14.67
CA TYR A 113 11.33 14.56 15.29
C TYR A 113 10.26 14.10 14.30
N LEU A 114 10.51 14.19 12.99
CA LEU A 114 9.55 13.80 11.97
C LEU A 114 9.27 12.29 12.05
N GLN A 115 7.99 11.92 12.12
CA GLN A 115 7.47 10.56 12.22
C GLN A 115 6.56 10.21 11.04
N THR A 116 5.80 11.19 10.56
CA THR A 116 4.89 11.02 9.43
C THR A 116 5.09 12.16 8.44
N LEU A 117 5.25 11.80 7.17
CA LEU A 117 5.31 12.75 6.06
C LEU A 117 4.29 12.35 5.01
N ARG A 118 3.36 13.24 4.70
CA ARG A 118 2.47 13.15 3.54
C ARG A 118 2.82 14.24 2.55
N ALA A 119 3.23 13.85 1.36
CA ALA A 119 3.56 14.74 0.25
C ALA A 119 2.86 14.25 -1.03
N ASP A 120 1.60 13.82 -0.89
CA ASP A 120 0.79 13.35 -2.01
C ASP A 120 0.49 14.50 -2.98
N ARG A 121 0.19 14.20 -4.24
CA ARG A 121 -0.21 15.22 -5.24
C ARG A 121 0.79 16.38 -5.31
N ASN A 122 2.05 16.05 -5.59
CA ASN A 122 3.13 17.03 -5.77
C ASN A 122 3.85 16.78 -7.12
N CYS A 123 4.99 17.44 -7.33
CA CYS A 123 5.81 17.32 -8.54
C CYS A 123 7.13 16.59 -8.27
N LEU A 124 7.13 15.60 -7.37
CA LEU A 124 8.34 14.86 -7.01
C LEU A 124 8.75 13.93 -8.15
N ILE A 125 10.03 13.96 -8.51
CA ILE A 125 10.61 13.13 -9.60
C ILE A 125 11.55 12.07 -9.01
N SER A 126 12.06 12.33 -7.80
CA SER A 126 12.90 11.43 -7.02
C SER A 126 12.38 11.35 -5.58
N ALA A 127 12.47 10.15 -5.00
CA ALA A 127 12.19 9.84 -3.60
C ALA A 127 13.45 9.88 -2.73
N GLU A 128 14.60 10.30 -3.30
CA GLU A 128 15.85 10.51 -2.57
C GLU A 128 15.66 11.58 -1.51
N LEU A 129 15.41 11.12 -0.30
CA LEU A 129 15.49 11.89 0.93
C LEU A 129 16.63 11.26 1.72
N ASN A 130 17.67 12.05 1.99
CA ASN A 130 18.77 11.56 2.81
C ASN A 130 18.23 11.05 4.15
N SER A 131 18.91 10.04 4.69
CA SER A 131 18.60 9.40 5.95
C SER A 131 18.17 10.42 7.03
N MET A 132 16.86 10.49 7.26
CA MET A 132 16.15 11.17 8.35
C MET A 132 16.76 10.86 9.73
N PRO A 133 17.73 11.57 10.35
CA PRO A 133 18.48 11.02 11.48
C PRO A 133 17.63 10.73 12.72
N TYR A 134 16.39 11.24 12.78
CA TYR A 134 15.48 11.05 13.89
C TYR A 134 14.14 10.37 13.54
N LEU A 135 13.94 10.02 12.26
CA LEU A 135 13.17 8.84 11.90
C LEU A 135 13.90 7.55 12.38
N GLN A 136 14.96 7.68 13.18
CA GLN A 136 15.79 6.61 13.77
C GLN A 136 15.85 6.66 15.29
N VAL A 137 15.33 7.71 15.95
CA VAL A 137 15.35 7.79 17.41
C VAL A 137 14.09 7.15 17.96
N ILE A 138 14.29 5.94 18.48
CA ILE A 138 13.34 5.21 19.32
C ILE A 138 12.82 6.18 20.39
N PRO A 139 11.52 6.50 20.44
CA PRO A 139 10.97 7.05 21.66
C PRO A 139 11.23 6.01 22.75
N VAL A 140 12.02 6.37 23.75
CA VAL A 140 12.34 5.53 24.94
C VAL A 140 11.06 5.04 25.66
N CYS A 141 9.89 5.53 25.27
CA CYS A 141 8.60 4.98 25.62
C CYS A 141 7.98 4.21 24.44
N LYS A 142 8.03 2.87 24.50
CA LYS A 142 7.18 1.91 23.75
C LYS A 142 5.68 2.07 24.09
N MET A 143 5.15 3.29 24.03
CA MET A 143 3.78 3.61 24.47
C MET A 143 3.03 4.56 23.54
N SER A 144 3.53 4.78 22.31
CA SER A 144 2.71 5.40 21.27
C SER A 144 2.64 4.46 20.08
N SER A 145 1.49 3.80 19.92
CA SER A 145 1.11 2.91 18.83
C SER A 145 0.96 3.64 17.48
N LYS A 146 1.91 4.52 17.14
CA LYS A 146 1.89 5.28 15.89
C LYS A 146 2.94 4.71 14.94
N MET A 147 2.46 4.02 13.92
CA MET A 147 3.20 3.52 12.78
C MET A 147 3.88 4.69 12.06
N GLN A 148 5.16 4.53 11.67
CA GLN A 148 5.83 5.54 10.85
C GLN A 148 5.44 5.32 9.39
N GLU A 149 5.03 6.41 8.75
CA GLU A 149 4.39 6.41 7.43
C GLU A 149 5.01 7.50 6.57
N LEU A 150 5.35 7.12 5.34
CA LEU A 150 5.78 8.01 4.27
C LEU A 150 4.82 7.80 3.10
N SER A 151 4.12 8.88 2.73
CA SER A 151 3.15 8.87 1.64
C SER A 151 3.57 9.87 0.57
N LEU A 152 3.85 9.36 -0.62
CA LEU A 152 4.28 10.08 -1.82
C LEU A 152 3.37 9.76 -3.01
N ASN A 153 2.08 9.55 -2.76
CA ASN A 153 1.11 9.18 -3.79
C ASN A 153 0.94 10.30 -4.83
N GLN A 154 0.58 9.94 -6.07
CA GLN A 154 0.26 10.92 -7.12
C GLN A 154 1.41 11.92 -7.37
N ASN A 155 2.62 11.38 -7.56
CA ASN A 155 3.82 12.11 -7.95
C ASN A 155 4.35 11.59 -9.31
N LYS A 156 5.60 11.88 -9.67
CA LYS A 156 6.24 11.50 -10.94
C LYS A 156 7.48 10.62 -10.72
N LEU A 157 7.47 9.82 -9.66
CA LEU A 157 8.59 8.94 -9.30
C LEU A 157 8.72 7.81 -10.32
N ARG A 158 9.95 7.48 -10.76
CA ARG A 158 10.23 6.38 -11.69
C ARG A 158 10.85 5.14 -11.04
N ASP A 159 11.38 5.31 -9.85
CA ASP A 159 11.94 4.26 -9.01
C ASP A 159 11.65 4.55 -7.54
N ALA A 160 11.91 3.56 -6.68
CA ALA A 160 11.84 3.70 -5.23
C ALA A 160 13.25 3.87 -4.59
N ALA A 161 14.25 4.27 -5.37
CA ALA A 161 15.61 4.42 -4.88
C ALA A 161 15.72 5.61 -3.91
N GLY A 162 16.73 5.58 -3.04
CA GLY A 162 17.00 6.67 -2.10
C GLY A 162 16.14 6.69 -0.83
N ILE A 163 15.22 5.75 -0.65
CA ILE A 163 14.39 5.64 0.56
C ILE A 163 15.15 4.83 1.64
N HIS A 164 15.88 5.52 2.52
CA HIS A 164 16.74 4.92 3.56
C HIS A 164 16.18 5.03 4.99
N HIS A 165 14.89 4.77 5.16
CA HIS A 165 14.17 5.08 6.41
C HIS A 165 14.00 3.86 7.32
N ARG A 166 14.91 3.69 8.29
CA ARG A 166 15.00 2.45 9.08
C ARG A 166 13.80 2.10 9.94
N LEU A 167 13.09 3.08 10.47
CA LEU A 167 11.90 2.86 11.31
C LEU A 167 10.58 2.92 10.51
N LEU A 168 10.65 3.11 9.19
CA LEU A 168 9.46 3.18 8.34
C LEU A 168 8.72 1.83 8.37
N GLU A 169 7.43 1.88 8.69
CA GLU A 169 6.57 0.69 8.75
C GLU A 169 5.59 0.65 7.58
N ARG A 170 5.17 1.80 7.06
CA ARG A 170 4.28 1.94 5.90
C ARG A 170 4.86 2.89 4.87
N LEU A 171 4.94 2.44 3.62
CA LEU A 171 5.37 3.22 2.47
C LEU A 171 4.27 3.23 1.40
N GLU A 172 3.79 4.41 1.04
CA GLU A 172 2.77 4.59 0.00
C GLU A 172 3.34 5.36 -1.19
N LEU A 173 3.30 4.73 -2.36
CA LEU A 173 3.85 5.21 -3.62
C LEU A 173 2.82 5.06 -4.76
N ASN A 174 1.53 5.10 -4.43
CA ASN A 174 0.44 4.87 -5.38
C ASN A 174 0.41 5.97 -6.46
N HIS A 175 0.02 5.61 -7.69
CA HIS A 175 -0.13 6.53 -8.82
C HIS A 175 1.13 7.35 -9.11
N ASN A 176 2.25 6.66 -9.29
CA ASN A 176 3.52 7.20 -9.79
C ASN A 176 3.88 6.52 -11.14
N ASP A 177 5.07 6.77 -11.68
CA ASP A 177 5.59 6.14 -12.90
C ASP A 177 6.63 5.04 -12.58
N ILE A 178 6.52 4.37 -11.42
CA ILE A 178 7.56 3.46 -10.93
C ILE A 178 7.61 2.19 -11.78
N CYS A 179 8.76 1.93 -12.39
CA CYS A 179 9.00 0.70 -13.16
C CYS A 179 9.94 -0.29 -12.46
N THR A 180 10.67 0.14 -11.43
CA THR A 180 11.62 -0.69 -10.67
C THR A 180 11.56 -0.37 -9.17
N VAL A 181 11.49 -1.39 -8.33
CA VAL A 181 11.38 -1.27 -6.87
C VAL A 181 12.67 -1.79 -6.23
N ALA A 182 13.80 -1.16 -6.56
CA ALA A 182 15.10 -1.52 -6.01
C ALA A 182 15.21 -1.12 -4.53
N ILE A 183 14.57 -1.90 -3.65
CA ILE A 183 14.59 -1.69 -2.19
C ILE A 183 15.54 -2.69 -1.55
N ASP A 184 16.62 -2.18 -0.95
CA ASP A 184 17.49 -3.00 -0.10
C ASP A 184 16.81 -3.24 1.26
N PRO A 185 16.61 -4.49 1.70
CA PRO A 185 16.06 -4.80 3.01
C PRO A 185 16.86 -4.20 4.19
N GLN A 186 18.14 -3.86 4.01
CA GLN A 186 18.94 -3.18 5.04
C GLN A 186 18.52 -1.72 5.26
N ASN A 187 17.88 -1.10 4.26
CA ASN A 187 17.42 0.29 4.32
C ASN A 187 16.07 0.43 5.02
N LEU A 188 15.18 -0.57 4.84
CA LEU A 188 13.81 -0.58 5.36
C LEU A 188 13.52 -1.83 6.22
N PRO A 189 14.30 -2.09 7.30
CA PRO A 189 14.21 -3.32 8.09
C PRO A 189 12.91 -3.48 8.90
N ASN A 190 12.07 -2.45 9.00
CA ASN A 190 10.81 -2.49 9.74
C ASN A 190 9.57 -2.36 8.84
N LEU A 191 9.74 -2.35 7.51
CA LEU A 191 8.64 -2.12 6.59
C LEU A 191 7.66 -3.30 6.62
N LYS A 192 6.40 -3.00 6.95
CA LYS A 192 5.30 -3.97 7.07
C LYS A 192 4.30 -3.83 5.92
N THR A 193 4.11 -2.63 5.41
CA THR A 193 3.15 -2.33 4.34
C THR A 193 3.81 -1.53 3.23
N LEU A 194 3.67 -2.02 2.00
CA LEU A 194 4.11 -1.33 0.78
C LEU A 194 2.94 -1.21 -0.19
N GLU A 195 2.61 0.03 -0.57
CA GLU A 195 1.58 0.34 -1.56
C GLU A 195 2.17 0.95 -2.82
N LEU A 196 1.91 0.31 -3.95
CA LEU A 196 2.45 0.61 -5.28
C LEU A 196 1.34 0.55 -6.34
N ARG A 197 0.08 0.81 -5.97
CA ARG A 197 -1.05 0.79 -6.91
C ARG A 197 -0.84 1.81 -8.03
N GLY A 198 -1.21 1.50 -9.27
CA GLY A 198 -1.22 2.50 -10.34
C GLY A 198 0.17 2.94 -10.77
N ASN A 199 1.12 2.01 -10.85
CA ASN A 199 2.49 2.23 -11.32
C ASN A 199 2.75 1.47 -12.64
N ALA A 200 4.00 1.43 -13.09
CA ALA A 200 4.42 0.81 -14.35
C ALA A 200 5.23 -0.49 -14.16
N LEU A 201 5.01 -1.23 -13.05
CA LEU A 201 5.73 -2.46 -12.76
C LEU A 201 5.32 -3.59 -13.73
N VAL A 202 6.31 -4.32 -14.24
CA VAL A 202 6.11 -5.46 -15.17
C VAL A 202 6.34 -6.81 -14.48
N SER A 203 6.98 -6.82 -13.33
CA SER A 203 7.22 -8.00 -12.50
C SER A 203 7.24 -7.62 -11.02
N THR A 204 7.21 -8.62 -10.12
CA THR A 204 7.41 -8.41 -8.67
C THR A 204 8.88 -8.53 -8.25
N THR A 205 9.82 -8.53 -9.20
CA THR A 205 11.25 -8.60 -8.91
C THR A 205 11.72 -7.43 -8.06
N GLU A 206 12.83 -7.61 -7.35
CA GLU A 206 13.49 -6.57 -6.53
C GLU A 206 12.71 -6.12 -5.28
N ILE A 207 11.45 -6.54 -5.11
CA ILE A 207 10.70 -6.36 -3.86
C ILE A 207 11.22 -7.38 -2.84
N CYS A 208 12.34 -7.05 -2.19
CA CYS A 208 13.05 -7.92 -1.26
C CYS A 208 12.99 -7.38 0.18
N CYS A 209 11.83 -7.48 0.83
CA CYS A 209 11.66 -7.01 2.22
C CYS A 209 10.99 -8.11 3.07
N PRO A 210 11.76 -8.93 3.81
CA PRO A 210 11.21 -10.10 4.51
C PRO A 210 10.24 -9.73 5.64
N THR A 211 10.24 -8.48 6.11
CA THR A 211 9.31 -7.97 7.13
C THR A 211 7.94 -7.58 6.58
N LEU A 212 7.77 -7.50 5.25
CA LEU A 212 6.50 -7.14 4.65
C LEU A 212 5.42 -8.14 5.01
N THR A 213 4.28 -7.60 5.41
CA THR A 213 3.04 -8.34 5.71
C THR A 213 1.93 -8.01 4.73
N GLN A 214 1.98 -6.84 4.10
CA GLN A 214 0.98 -6.34 3.15
C GLN A 214 1.67 -5.73 1.93
N LEU A 215 1.30 -6.19 0.74
CA LEU A 215 1.83 -5.71 -0.53
C LEU A 215 0.68 -5.43 -1.50
N PHE A 216 0.57 -4.17 -1.93
CA PHE A 216 -0.48 -3.71 -2.83
C PHE A 216 0.12 -3.28 -4.17
N LEU A 217 -0.16 -4.06 -5.21
CA LEU A 217 0.39 -3.91 -6.57
C LEU A 217 -0.73 -3.81 -7.62
N ALA A 218 -1.92 -3.39 -7.22
CA ALA A 218 -3.05 -3.28 -8.15
C ALA A 218 -2.78 -2.23 -9.25
N GLU A 219 -3.41 -2.38 -10.43
CA GLU A 219 -3.29 -1.40 -11.53
C GLU A 219 -1.83 -1.16 -11.97
N ASN A 220 -1.06 -2.24 -12.11
CA ASN A 220 0.27 -2.22 -12.72
C ASN A 220 0.24 -2.96 -14.08
N GLN A 221 1.40 -3.26 -14.64
CA GLN A 221 1.57 -4.02 -15.88
C GLN A 221 2.21 -5.38 -15.62
N ILE A 222 2.00 -5.97 -14.42
CA ILE A 222 2.73 -7.16 -13.98
C ILE A 222 2.32 -8.37 -14.82
N GLU A 223 3.29 -8.96 -15.51
CA GLU A 223 3.13 -10.15 -16.35
C GLU A 223 3.67 -11.41 -15.66
N LYS A 224 4.59 -11.26 -14.69
CA LYS A 224 5.26 -12.36 -14.00
C LYS A 224 5.44 -12.10 -12.51
N ILE A 225 5.28 -13.15 -11.72
CA ILE A 225 5.53 -13.14 -10.28
C ILE A 225 6.91 -13.75 -10.03
N GLU A 226 7.79 -13.00 -9.39
CA GLU A 226 9.17 -13.38 -9.09
C GLU A 226 9.60 -12.79 -7.73
N GLY A 227 10.47 -13.48 -6.99
CA GLY A 227 11.03 -12.98 -5.72
C GLY A 227 10.10 -12.99 -4.50
N LEU A 228 8.86 -13.48 -4.63
CA LEU A 228 7.93 -13.59 -3.48
C LEU A 228 8.41 -14.54 -2.38
N ASP A 229 9.34 -15.42 -2.70
CA ASP A 229 9.95 -16.36 -1.78
C ASP A 229 10.85 -15.69 -0.72
N ALA A 230 11.26 -14.44 -0.96
CA ALA A 230 11.90 -13.58 0.04
C ALA A 230 10.90 -12.98 1.05
N LEU A 231 9.62 -12.91 0.70
CA LEU A 231 8.57 -12.25 1.49
C LEU A 231 7.87 -13.24 2.45
N VAL A 232 8.65 -13.90 3.29
CA VAL A 232 8.21 -15.03 4.14
C VAL A 232 7.09 -14.68 5.14
N ASN A 233 6.94 -13.40 5.49
CA ASN A 233 5.91 -12.90 6.41
C ASN A 233 4.69 -12.31 5.69
N LEU A 234 4.64 -12.34 4.35
CA LEU A 234 3.57 -11.71 3.58
C LEU A 234 2.23 -12.42 3.85
N ARG A 235 1.22 -11.65 4.30
CA ARG A 235 -0.13 -12.13 4.61
C ARG A 235 -1.15 -11.71 3.57
N THR A 236 -0.95 -10.54 2.96
CA THR A 236 -1.88 -9.93 2.00
C THR A 236 -1.14 -9.52 0.73
N LEU A 237 -1.58 -10.02 -0.43
CA LEU A 237 -1.08 -9.65 -1.74
C LEU A 237 -2.22 -9.23 -2.66
N HIS A 238 -2.19 -7.98 -3.12
CA HIS A 238 -3.13 -7.46 -4.12
C HIS A 238 -2.45 -7.29 -5.48
N LEU A 239 -2.94 -8.00 -6.49
CA LEU A 239 -2.47 -7.99 -7.87
C LEU A 239 -3.62 -7.69 -8.85
N ARG A 240 -4.70 -7.04 -8.39
CA ARG A 240 -5.86 -6.69 -9.23
C ARG A 240 -5.46 -5.82 -10.43
N ASN A 241 -6.11 -5.98 -11.58
CA ASN A 241 -5.85 -5.16 -12.78
C ASN A 241 -4.37 -5.19 -13.17
N ASN A 242 -3.83 -6.39 -13.43
CA ASN A 242 -2.49 -6.62 -13.97
C ASN A 242 -2.60 -7.50 -15.24
N LYS A 243 -1.46 -7.99 -15.76
CA LYS A 243 -1.36 -8.78 -16.98
C LYS A 243 -0.93 -10.22 -16.74
N LEU A 244 -1.25 -10.77 -15.56
CA LEU A 244 -0.85 -12.12 -15.20
C LEU A 244 -1.62 -13.14 -16.05
N ALA A 245 -0.90 -13.85 -16.93
CA ALA A 245 -1.44 -14.96 -17.71
C ALA A 245 -1.15 -16.34 -17.09
N ASN A 246 -0.10 -16.42 -16.27
CA ASN A 246 0.30 -17.60 -15.52
C ASN A 246 0.53 -17.25 -14.04
N LEU A 247 0.48 -18.26 -13.17
CA LEU A 247 0.72 -18.12 -11.73
C LEU A 247 2.02 -18.81 -11.27
N ASP A 248 3.03 -18.82 -12.14
CA ASP A 248 4.37 -19.25 -11.74
C ASP A 248 4.96 -18.25 -10.73
N GLY A 249 5.84 -18.70 -9.84
CA GLY A 249 6.52 -17.85 -8.85
C GLY A 249 5.99 -17.94 -7.41
N PHE A 250 4.81 -18.52 -7.21
CA PHE A 250 4.40 -18.96 -5.87
C PHE A 250 5.21 -20.19 -5.45
N THR A 251 5.63 -20.23 -4.19
CA THR A 251 6.40 -21.34 -3.62
C THR A 251 5.91 -21.65 -2.20
N GLU A 252 6.32 -22.79 -1.65
CA GLU A 252 6.08 -23.16 -0.24
C GLU A 252 6.61 -22.12 0.77
N ARG A 253 7.55 -21.24 0.36
CA ARG A 253 8.04 -20.14 1.21
C ARG A 253 7.00 -19.05 1.43
N CYS A 254 5.99 -18.95 0.57
CA CYS A 254 4.85 -18.04 0.74
C CYS A 254 3.82 -18.57 1.76
N HIS A 255 4.26 -19.31 2.77
CA HIS A 255 3.41 -20.00 3.74
C HIS A 255 2.57 -19.05 4.60
N SER A 256 2.95 -17.78 4.74
CA SER A 256 2.19 -16.81 5.55
C SER A 256 1.02 -16.19 4.81
N LEU A 257 0.91 -16.40 3.49
CA LEU A 257 -0.06 -15.71 2.64
C LEU A 257 -1.47 -16.22 2.93
N LYS A 258 -2.35 -15.30 3.36
CA LYS A 258 -3.75 -15.58 3.73
C LYS A 258 -4.75 -15.00 2.74
N TYR A 259 -4.40 -13.88 2.11
CA TYR A 259 -5.26 -13.18 1.16
C TYR A 259 -4.51 -12.94 -0.15
N LEU A 260 -5.11 -13.37 -1.25
CA LEU A 260 -4.60 -13.16 -2.61
C LEU A 260 -5.71 -12.62 -3.51
N ASN A 261 -5.46 -11.48 -4.14
CA ASN A 261 -6.39 -10.87 -5.09
C ASN A 261 -5.77 -10.79 -6.49
N LEU A 262 -6.27 -11.62 -7.39
CA LEU A 262 -5.92 -11.75 -8.80
C LEU A 262 -7.03 -11.25 -9.73
N ARG A 263 -7.98 -10.44 -9.22
CA ARG A 263 -9.12 -9.94 -10.00
C ARG A 263 -8.64 -9.19 -11.26
N ASN A 264 -9.33 -9.38 -12.39
CA ASN A 264 -9.02 -8.70 -13.65
C ASN A 264 -7.54 -8.87 -14.05
N ASN A 265 -7.12 -10.11 -14.24
CA ASN A 265 -5.86 -10.47 -14.88
C ASN A 265 -6.16 -11.21 -16.20
N GLU A 266 -5.14 -11.82 -16.81
CA GLU A 266 -5.22 -12.48 -18.12
C GLU A 266 -5.17 -14.01 -18.00
N ILE A 267 -5.55 -14.56 -16.84
CA ILE A 267 -5.54 -16.01 -16.59
C ILE A 267 -6.61 -16.67 -17.47
N SER A 268 -6.17 -17.47 -18.43
CA SER A 268 -7.05 -18.10 -19.43
C SER A 268 -7.39 -19.55 -19.13
N ARG A 269 -6.66 -20.20 -18.22
CA ARG A 269 -6.85 -21.60 -17.85
C ARG A 269 -7.01 -21.76 -16.34
N ILE A 270 -8.02 -22.50 -15.91
CA ILE A 270 -8.27 -22.78 -14.49
C ILE A 270 -7.18 -23.67 -13.87
N SER A 271 -6.47 -24.46 -14.68
CA SER A 271 -5.34 -25.30 -14.25
C SER A 271 -4.18 -24.49 -13.65
N GLU A 272 -4.07 -23.19 -13.96
CA GLU A 272 -3.06 -22.31 -13.33
C GLU A 272 -3.24 -22.23 -11.80
N LEU A 273 -4.44 -22.50 -11.29
CA LEU A 273 -4.71 -22.48 -9.85
C LEU A 273 -4.07 -23.65 -9.10
N GLU A 274 -3.69 -24.73 -9.78
CA GLU A 274 -2.93 -25.83 -9.17
C GLU A 274 -1.57 -25.35 -8.63
N LYS A 275 -1.01 -24.28 -9.22
CA LYS A 275 0.23 -23.63 -8.75
C LYS A 275 0.05 -22.95 -7.39
N LEU A 276 -1.18 -22.65 -6.98
CA LEU A 276 -1.48 -22.07 -5.68
C LEU A 276 -1.61 -23.13 -4.57
N SER A 277 -1.60 -24.42 -4.90
CA SER A 277 -1.74 -25.50 -3.91
C SER A 277 -0.60 -25.55 -2.88
N CYS A 278 0.54 -24.93 -3.18
CA CYS A 278 1.65 -24.75 -2.24
C CYS A 278 1.34 -23.72 -1.13
N LEU A 279 0.29 -22.91 -1.26
CA LEU A 279 -0.06 -21.86 -0.30
C LEU A 279 -0.88 -22.42 0.85
N SER A 280 -0.20 -23.04 1.81
CA SER A 280 -0.82 -23.85 2.88
C SER A 280 -1.84 -23.10 3.77
N ASN A 281 -1.69 -21.79 3.91
CA ASN A 281 -2.51 -20.92 4.76
C ASN A 281 -3.40 -19.95 3.97
N LEU A 282 -3.56 -20.13 2.66
CA LEU A 282 -4.41 -19.26 1.87
C LEU A 282 -5.88 -19.42 2.30
N GLU A 283 -6.48 -18.33 2.77
CA GLU A 283 -7.85 -18.31 3.28
C GLU A 283 -8.81 -17.62 2.32
N THR A 284 -8.36 -16.60 1.60
CA THR A 284 -9.19 -15.82 0.67
C THR A 284 -8.52 -15.69 -0.69
N LEU A 285 -9.25 -16.09 -1.74
CA LEU A 285 -8.86 -15.90 -3.13
C LEU A 285 -9.90 -15.05 -3.85
N ILE A 286 -9.46 -13.99 -4.53
CA ILE A 286 -10.31 -13.21 -5.44
C ILE A 286 -9.76 -13.37 -6.86
N ILE A 287 -10.59 -13.82 -7.79
CA ILE A 287 -10.18 -14.16 -9.14
C ILE A 287 -11.19 -13.79 -10.23
N LEU A 288 -12.29 -13.12 -9.88
CA LEU A 288 -13.23 -12.56 -10.86
C LEU A 288 -12.55 -11.76 -11.97
N GLY A 289 -13.17 -11.75 -13.15
CA GLY A 289 -12.72 -10.94 -14.29
C GLY A 289 -11.54 -11.51 -15.07
N ASN A 290 -11.10 -12.73 -14.77
CA ASN A 290 -10.13 -13.46 -15.58
C ASN A 290 -10.80 -14.18 -16.77
N PRO A 291 -10.13 -14.30 -17.94
CA PRO A 291 -10.68 -14.93 -19.14
C PRO A 291 -11.24 -16.34 -18.96
N PHE A 292 -10.69 -17.17 -18.07
CA PHE A 292 -11.23 -18.53 -17.84
C PHE A 292 -12.67 -18.53 -17.29
N LEU A 293 -13.13 -17.42 -16.72
CA LEU A 293 -14.50 -17.23 -16.23
C LEU A 293 -15.44 -16.63 -17.28
N LYS A 294 -14.91 -16.04 -18.36
CA LYS A 294 -15.71 -15.42 -19.42
C LYS A 294 -16.29 -16.52 -20.31
N LYS A 295 -17.37 -17.16 -19.86
CA LYS A 295 -18.31 -17.83 -20.74
C LYS A 295 -19.32 -16.77 -21.20
N GLU A 296 -19.62 -16.71 -22.49
CA GLU A 296 -20.67 -15.85 -23.08
C GLU A 296 -22.06 -16.35 -22.65
N ALA A 297 -22.35 -16.31 -21.35
CA ALA A 297 -23.55 -16.89 -20.76
C ALA A 297 -24.58 -15.80 -20.46
N LYS A 298 -25.87 -16.11 -20.61
CA LYS A 298 -26.96 -15.23 -20.17
C LYS A 298 -26.95 -15.10 -18.63
N GLU A 299 -27.57 -14.05 -18.07
CA GLU A 299 -27.57 -13.78 -16.61
C GLU A 299 -27.99 -14.98 -15.73
N GLU A 300 -28.86 -15.87 -16.21
CA GLU A 300 -29.25 -17.10 -15.49
C GLU A 300 -28.13 -18.16 -15.51
N GLU A 301 -27.43 -18.31 -16.64
CA GLU A 301 -26.29 -19.22 -16.81
C GLU A 301 -25.06 -18.73 -16.04
N GLU A 302 -24.94 -17.43 -15.76
CA GLU A 302 -23.85 -16.85 -14.96
C GLU A 302 -23.85 -17.37 -13.52
N LYS A 303 -25.03 -17.57 -12.90
CA LYS A 303 -25.10 -18.08 -11.52
C LYS A 303 -24.66 -19.54 -11.42
N GLU A 304 -25.12 -20.37 -12.36
CA GLU A 304 -24.72 -21.78 -12.43
C GLU A 304 -23.24 -21.91 -12.75
N ALA A 305 -22.74 -21.14 -13.73
CA ALA A 305 -21.32 -21.06 -14.05
C ALA A 305 -20.49 -20.60 -12.84
N ARG A 306 -21.02 -19.65 -12.05
CA ARG A 306 -20.38 -19.17 -10.82
C ARG A 306 -20.24 -20.27 -9.79
N GLN A 307 -21.28 -21.07 -9.61
CA GLN A 307 -21.28 -22.18 -8.68
C GLN A 307 -20.35 -23.31 -9.16
N GLU A 308 -20.34 -23.59 -10.47
CA GLU A 308 -19.47 -24.59 -11.08
C GLU A 308 -17.98 -24.28 -10.90
N TYR A 309 -17.53 -23.06 -11.22
CA TYR A 309 -16.12 -22.73 -11.06
C TYR A 309 -15.69 -22.70 -9.59
N ARG A 310 -16.58 -22.29 -8.68
CA ARG A 310 -16.31 -22.33 -7.23
C ARG A 310 -16.04 -23.75 -6.76
N TYR A 311 -16.80 -24.74 -7.24
CA TYR A 311 -16.53 -26.14 -6.95
C TYR A 311 -15.16 -26.57 -7.46
N ILE A 312 -14.80 -26.22 -8.69
CA ILE A 312 -13.48 -26.55 -9.26
C ILE A 312 -12.35 -25.91 -8.42
N ILE A 313 -12.51 -24.63 -8.03
CA ILE A 313 -11.55 -23.95 -7.14
C ILE A 313 -11.42 -24.70 -5.81
N LEU A 314 -12.53 -25.14 -5.21
CA LEU A 314 -12.51 -25.87 -3.94
C LEU A 314 -11.92 -27.28 -4.06
N THR A 315 -12.01 -27.92 -5.24
CA THR A 315 -11.31 -29.17 -5.51
C THR A 315 -9.79 -28.96 -5.48
N ILE A 316 -9.31 -27.86 -6.08
CA ILE A 316 -7.87 -27.54 -6.16
C ILE A 316 -7.33 -26.97 -4.83
N LEU A 317 -8.13 -26.10 -4.18
CA LEU A 317 -7.78 -25.33 -3.00
C LEU A 317 -8.84 -25.53 -1.90
N PRO A 318 -8.88 -26.72 -1.28
CA PRO A 318 -9.96 -27.09 -0.34
C PRO A 318 -9.94 -26.30 0.97
N LYS A 319 -8.86 -25.59 1.31
CA LYS A 319 -8.74 -24.85 2.58
C LYS A 319 -9.31 -23.43 2.54
N LEU A 320 -9.71 -22.93 1.36
CA LEU A 320 -10.23 -21.57 1.22
C LEU A 320 -11.47 -21.35 2.08
N LYS A 321 -11.52 -20.22 2.79
CA LYS A 321 -12.67 -19.76 3.58
C LYS A 321 -13.55 -18.81 2.79
N ARG A 322 -12.98 -18.05 1.85
CA ARG A 322 -13.69 -17.08 0.99
C ARG A 322 -13.20 -17.17 -0.45
N ILE A 323 -14.13 -17.10 -1.39
CA ILE A 323 -13.87 -17.00 -2.83
C ILE A 323 -14.64 -15.79 -3.35
N ASP A 324 -13.95 -14.84 -3.96
CA ASP A 324 -14.54 -13.63 -4.57
C ASP A 324 -15.41 -12.81 -3.61
N LYS A 325 -14.90 -12.64 -2.38
CA LYS A 325 -15.55 -11.97 -1.22
C LYS A 325 -16.65 -12.78 -0.53
N ASP A 326 -17.21 -13.79 -1.18
CA ASP A 326 -18.25 -14.64 -0.60
C ASP A 326 -17.65 -15.76 0.27
N PRO A 327 -18.24 -16.07 1.43
CA PRO A 327 -17.82 -17.21 2.24
C PRO A 327 -18.03 -18.52 1.50
N VAL A 328 -17.18 -19.51 1.79
CA VAL A 328 -17.35 -20.89 1.35
C VAL A 328 -18.29 -21.58 2.33
N LEU A 329 -19.42 -22.06 1.83
CA LEU A 329 -20.47 -22.67 2.64
C LEU A 329 -20.26 -24.19 2.75
N ASP A 330 -20.74 -24.80 3.83
CA ASP A 330 -20.52 -26.23 4.10
C ASP A 330 -21.11 -27.15 3.02
N PHE A 331 -22.25 -26.76 2.42
CA PHE A 331 -22.84 -27.54 1.33
C PHE A 331 -21.92 -27.58 0.11
N GLU A 332 -21.17 -26.49 -0.18
CA GLU A 332 -20.24 -26.46 -1.30
C GLU A 332 -19.10 -27.47 -1.08
N ARG A 333 -18.62 -27.58 0.17
CA ARG A 333 -17.60 -28.56 0.54
C ARG A 333 -18.11 -29.99 0.45
N ASN A 334 -19.36 -30.23 0.79
CA ASN A 334 -19.96 -31.56 0.74
C ASN A 334 -20.19 -32.00 -0.70
N GLU A 335 -20.69 -31.11 -1.56
CA GLU A 335 -20.83 -31.36 -3.00
C GLU A 335 -19.50 -31.71 -3.67
N VAL A 336 -18.44 -30.95 -3.36
CA VAL A 336 -17.09 -31.23 -3.89
C VAL A 336 -16.54 -32.60 -3.46
N LYS A 337 -16.93 -33.11 -2.29
CA LYS A 337 -16.54 -34.45 -1.82
C LYS A 337 -17.33 -35.59 -2.46
N LEU A 338 -18.51 -35.29 -3.01
CA LEU A 338 -19.40 -36.27 -3.66
C LEU A 338 -19.08 -36.47 -5.14
N ARG A 339 -18.37 -35.52 -5.74
CA ARG A 339 -17.80 -35.58 -7.09
C ARG A 339 -16.41 -36.18 -7.05
#